data_AF-A0A968PBB5-F1
#
_entry.id   AF-A0A968PBB5-F1
#
_cell.length_a   1.000
_cell.length_b   1.000
_cell.length_c   1.000
_cell.angle_alpha   90.00
_cell.angle_beta   90.00
_cell.angle_gamma   90.00
#
_symmetry.space_group_name_H-M   'P 1'
#
loop_
_entity.id
_entity.type
_entity.pdbx_description
1 polymer ?
#
loop_
_entity_poly.entity_id
_entity_poly.type
_entity_poly.pdbx_seq_one_letter_code
_entity_poly.pdbx_strand_id
1 'polypeptide(L)'
;MNLLANITQLNGVDPAATPSLIEQWAQWSASAVDMLAWVGMIVIGFGALVCIYRIAVGPHLADRAIGADTLSTYLIGLVLLLTMVLGDLAFFDGVLVLALLGFAGTVAMAQYLARQKQSRQPIEEPHP
;
A
#
# COMPACT_ATOMS: atom_id res chain seq x y z
N MET A 1 -50.69 1.86 -24.75
CA MET A 1 -49.50 2.35 -25.48
C MET A 1 -49.25 3.86 -25.34
N ASN A 2 -50.22 4.70 -24.95
CA ASN A 2 -50.05 6.18 -24.95
C ASN A 2 -49.72 6.81 -23.58
N LEU A 3 -49.69 6.04 -22.48
CA LEU A 3 -49.42 6.59 -21.14
C LEU A 3 -47.93 6.86 -20.87
N LEU A 4 -47.04 5.97 -21.33
CA LEU A 4 -45.60 6.12 -21.12
C LEU A 4 -45.03 7.29 -21.92
N ALA A 5 -45.47 7.48 -23.18
CA ALA A 5 -45.06 8.61 -24.01
C ALA A 5 -45.49 9.97 -23.44
N ASN A 6 -46.66 10.04 -22.80
CA ASN A 6 -47.20 11.27 -22.20
C ASN A 6 -46.39 11.70 -20.96
N ILE A 7 -46.01 10.76 -20.09
CA ILE A 7 -45.25 11.05 -18.86
C ILE A 7 -43.81 11.49 -19.19
N THR A 8 -43.20 10.95 -20.25
CA THR A 8 -41.85 11.32 -20.70
C THR A 8 -41.82 12.72 -21.35
N GLN A 9 -42.81 13.06 -22.17
CA GLN A 9 -42.95 14.40 -22.77
C GLN A 9 -43.21 15.49 -21.71
N LEU A 10 -43.98 15.18 -20.67
CA LEU A 10 -44.31 16.14 -19.60
C LEU A 10 -43.13 16.47 -18.68
N ASN A 11 -42.17 15.56 -18.52
CA ASN A 11 -41.02 15.76 -17.63
C ASN A 11 -39.75 16.24 -18.37
N GLY A 12 -39.76 16.35 -19.70
CA GLY A 12 -38.58 16.73 -20.48
C GLY A 12 -37.37 15.80 -20.28
N VAL A 13 -37.59 14.58 -19.79
CA VAL A 13 -36.55 13.59 -19.53
C VAL A 13 -36.30 12.85 -20.83
N ASP A 14 -35.26 13.25 -21.56
CA ASP A 14 -34.76 12.50 -22.71
C ASP A 14 -34.16 11.18 -22.23
N PRO A 15 -34.77 10.02 -22.54
CA PRO A 15 -34.29 8.72 -22.08
C PRO A 15 -32.92 8.32 -22.66
N ALA A 16 -32.46 9.05 -23.69
CA ALA A 16 -31.13 8.90 -24.30
C ALA A 16 -30.07 9.84 -23.67
N ALA A 17 -30.48 10.86 -22.90
CA ALA A 17 -29.58 11.86 -22.33
C ALA A 17 -29.38 11.68 -20.80
N THR A 18 -30.28 10.96 -20.12
CA THR A 18 -30.14 10.70 -18.69
C THR A 18 -29.42 9.37 -18.44
N PRO A 19 -28.18 9.39 -17.89
CA PRO A 19 -27.50 8.16 -17.49
C PRO A 19 -28.35 7.43 -16.46
N SER A 20 -28.42 6.10 -16.59
CA SER A 20 -29.21 5.28 -15.68
C SER A 20 -28.68 5.41 -14.23
N LEU A 21 -29.52 5.13 -13.23
CA LEU A 21 -29.09 5.22 -11.81
C LEU A 21 -27.82 4.39 -11.58
N ILE A 22 -27.73 3.19 -12.17
CA ILE A 22 -26.56 2.30 -12.06
C ILE A 22 -25.29 2.96 -12.62
N GLU A 23 -25.38 3.68 -13.74
CA GLU A 23 -24.27 4.43 -14.31
C GLU A 23 -23.86 5.61 -13.42
N GLN A 24 -24.82 6.30 -12.81
CA GLN A 24 -24.52 7.38 -11.87
C GLN A 24 -23.81 6.86 -10.61
N TRP A 25 -24.25 5.73 -10.05
CA TRP A 25 -23.58 5.09 -8.91
C TRP A 25 -22.18 4.59 -9.28
N ALA A 26 -22.01 4.04 -10.49
CA ALA A 26 -20.71 3.61 -11.00
C ALA A 26 -19.74 4.80 -11.19
N GLN A 27 -20.21 5.92 -11.73
CA GLN A 27 -19.40 7.13 -11.91
C GLN A 27 -18.92 7.71 -10.57
N TRP A 28 -19.83 7.83 -9.59
CA TRP A 28 -19.50 8.36 -8.27
C TRP A 28 -18.48 7.48 -7.55
N SER A 29 -18.69 6.16 -7.56
CA SER A 29 -17.75 5.22 -6.94
C SER A 29 -16.37 5.24 -7.62
N ALA A 30 -16.31 5.31 -8.95
CA ALA A 30 -15.06 5.42 -9.68
C ALA A 30 -14.28 6.70 -9.30
N SER A 31 -14.96 7.85 -9.26
CA SER A 31 -14.33 9.12 -8.85
C SER A 31 -13.85 9.12 -7.40
N ALA A 32 -14.60 8.50 -6.50
CA ALA A 32 -14.23 8.40 -5.09
C ALA A 32 -12.97 7.54 -4.90
N VAL A 33 -12.89 6.42 -5.63
CA VAL A 33 -11.76 5.52 -5.60
C VAL A 33 -10.49 6.19 -6.11
N ASP A 34 -10.58 6.93 -7.22
CA ASP A 34 -9.44 7.70 -7.76
C ASP A 34 -8.96 8.77 -6.75
N MET A 35 -9.89 9.53 -6.15
CA MET A 35 -9.56 10.51 -5.12
C MET A 35 -8.84 9.87 -3.91
N LEU A 36 -9.31 8.71 -3.45
CA LEU A 36 -8.68 7.98 -2.35
C LEU A 36 -7.27 7.50 -2.72
N ALA A 37 -7.05 7.06 -3.97
CA ALA A 37 -5.73 6.64 -4.43
C ALA A 37 -4.72 7.80 -4.41
N TRP A 38 -5.11 8.99 -4.89
CA TRP A 38 -4.28 10.19 -4.84
C TRP A 38 -3.92 10.61 -3.41
N VAL A 39 -4.92 10.65 -2.52
CA VAL A 39 -4.69 10.97 -1.09
C VAL A 39 -3.76 9.92 -0.46
N GLY A 40 -4.00 8.64 -0.75
CA GLY A 40 -3.17 7.53 -0.28
C GLY A 40 -1.70 7.68 -0.69
N MET A 41 -1.43 8.03 -1.95
CA MET A 41 -0.06 8.24 -2.44
C MET A 41 0.66 9.37 -1.70
N ILE A 42 -0.02 10.47 -1.40
CA ILE A 42 0.57 11.59 -0.66
C ILE A 42 0.90 11.16 0.78
N VAL A 43 -0.03 10.50 1.46
CA VAL A 43 0.15 10.05 2.85
C VAL A 43 1.26 9.01 2.97
N ILE A 44 1.26 8.00 2.09
CA ILE A 44 2.29 6.96 2.02
C ILE A 44 3.64 7.56 1.66
N GLY A 45 3.70 8.47 0.70
CA GLY A 45 4.92 9.16 0.31
C GLY A 45 5.53 9.95 1.46
N PHE A 46 4.71 10.68 2.21
CA PHE A 46 5.16 11.38 3.42
C PHE A 46 5.66 10.41 4.50
N GLY A 47 4.93 9.32 4.75
CA GLY A 47 5.34 8.27 5.68
C GLY A 47 6.67 7.61 5.30
N ALA A 48 6.90 7.37 4.01
CA ALA A 48 8.16 6.85 3.48
C ALA A 48 9.33 7.81 3.75
N LEU A 49 9.14 9.12 3.53
CA LEU A 49 10.16 10.14 3.83
C LEU A 49 10.51 10.18 5.33
N VAL A 50 9.51 10.08 6.21
CA VAL A 50 9.73 9.99 7.65
C VAL A 50 10.52 8.72 8.02
N CYS A 51 10.24 7.59 7.37
CA CYS A 51 11.00 6.35 7.59
C CYS A 51 12.46 6.51 7.13
N ILE A 52 12.71 7.12 5.98
CA ILE A 52 14.07 7.40 5.49
C ILE A 52 14.83 8.26 6.52
N TYR A 53 14.19 9.31 7.03
CA TYR A 53 14.77 10.14 8.09
C TYR A 53 15.12 9.32 9.34
N ARG A 54 14.23 8.43 9.80
CA ARG A 54 14.50 7.55 10.95
C ARG A 54 15.66 6.60 10.70
N ILE A 55 15.77 6.00 9.51
CA ILE A 55 16.87 5.08 9.15
C ILE A 55 18.22 5.82 9.13
N ALA A 56 18.23 7.08 8.69
CA ALA A 56 19.44 7.90 8.63
C ALA A 56 19.93 8.35 10.02
N VAL A 57 19.02 8.75 10.91
CA VAL A 57 19.35 9.30 12.24
C VAL A 57 19.40 8.24 13.35
N GLY A 58 18.82 7.06 13.13
CA GLY A 58 18.68 6.00 14.13
C GLY A 58 20.01 5.56 14.77
N PRO A 59 20.18 5.66 16.11
CA PRO A 59 21.45 5.36 16.79
C PRO A 59 21.71 3.86 16.97
N HIS A 60 20.66 3.02 16.96
CA HIS A 60 20.77 1.59 17.21
C HIS A 60 20.49 0.78 15.93
N LEU A 61 21.27 -0.28 15.70
CA LEU A 61 21.14 -1.12 14.50
C LEU A 61 19.73 -1.73 14.36
N ALA A 62 19.11 -2.16 15.46
CA ALA A 62 17.75 -2.70 15.41
C ALA A 62 16.70 -1.62 15.06
N ASP A 63 16.89 -0.37 15.47
CA ASP A 63 15.97 0.73 15.14
C ASP A 63 16.00 1.05 13.64
N ARG A 64 17.19 1.04 13.05
CA ARG A 64 17.37 1.21 11.59
C ARG A 64 16.75 0.06 10.81
N ALA A 65 16.83 -1.18 11.31
CA ALA A 65 16.23 -2.34 10.68
C ALA A 65 14.70 -2.29 10.68
N ILE A 66 14.09 -1.89 11.80
CA ILE A 66 12.63 -1.68 11.89
C ILE A 66 12.20 -0.55 10.94
N GLY A 67 13.00 0.52 10.86
CA GLY A 67 12.78 1.60 9.89
C GLY A 67 12.79 1.11 8.44
N ALA A 68 13.74 0.25 8.08
CA ALA A 68 13.86 -0.31 6.72
C ALA A 68 12.70 -1.25 6.34
N ASP A 69 12.19 -2.04 7.28
CA ASP A 69 11.01 -2.89 7.08
C ASP A 69 9.74 -2.07 6.85
N THR A 70 9.56 -1.05 7.70
CA THR A 70 8.43 -0.12 7.57
C THR A 70 8.51 0.63 6.24
N LEU A 71 9.70 1.07 5.83
CA LEU A 71 9.94 1.69 4.53
C LEU A 71 9.55 0.74 3.38
N SER A 72 9.94 -0.54 3.48
CA SER A 72 9.58 -1.54 2.47
C SER A 72 8.05 -1.69 2.34
N THR A 73 7.33 -1.66 3.46
CA THR A 73 5.86 -1.66 3.48
C THR A 73 5.26 -0.41 2.81
N TYR A 74 5.81 0.78 3.08
CA TYR A 74 5.38 2.00 2.38
C TYR A 74 5.65 1.93 0.87
N LEU A 75 6.80 1.37 0.45
CA LEU A 75 7.12 1.21 -0.98
C LEU A 75 6.16 0.23 -1.66
N ILE A 76 5.83 -0.89 -1.02
CA ILE A 76 4.82 -1.86 -1.50
C ILE A 76 3.48 -1.15 -1.69
N GLY A 77 3.02 -0.39 -0.70
CA GLY A 77 1.77 0.37 -0.80
C GLY A 77 1.79 1.42 -1.92
N LEU A 78 2.92 2.12 -2.10
CA LEU A 78 3.09 3.11 -3.15
C LEU A 78 2.99 2.47 -4.54
N VAL A 79 3.69 1.35 -4.76
CA VAL A 79 3.67 0.65 -6.05
C VAL A 79 2.31 0.02 -6.31
N LEU A 80 1.60 -0.48 -5.30
CA LEU A 80 0.21 -0.97 -5.46
C LEU A 80 -0.75 0.14 -5.88
N LEU A 81 -0.68 1.32 -5.25
CA LEU A 81 -1.49 2.46 -5.66
C LEU A 81 -1.13 2.92 -7.08
N LEU A 82 0.16 2.91 -7.42
CA LEU A 82 0.61 3.25 -8.77
C LEU A 82 0.11 2.25 -9.81
N THR A 83 0.14 0.95 -9.49
CA THR A 83 -0.43 -0.13 -10.32
C THR A 83 -1.91 0.11 -10.59
N MET A 84 -2.65 0.54 -9.56
CA MET A 84 -4.07 0.84 -9.65
C MET A 84 -4.36 2.06 -10.55
N VAL A 85 -3.54 3.11 -10.46
CA VAL A 85 -3.69 4.33 -11.29
C VAL A 85 -3.28 4.08 -12.75
N LEU A 86 -2.22 3.30 -12.98
CA LEU A 86 -1.75 2.96 -14.33
C LEU A 86 -2.64 1.90 -15.02
N GLY A 87 -3.37 1.11 -14.24
CA GLY A 87 -4.24 0.04 -14.76
C GLY A 87 -3.47 -1.16 -15.35
N ASP A 88 -2.15 -1.24 -15.10
CA ASP A 88 -1.29 -2.29 -15.63
C ASP A 88 -0.75 -3.17 -14.49
N LEU A 89 -1.08 -4.45 -14.53
CA LEU A 89 -0.63 -5.45 -13.56
C LEU A 89 0.85 -5.81 -13.68
N ALA A 90 1.56 -5.33 -14.71
CA ALA A 90 3.01 -5.58 -14.87
C ALA A 90 3.83 -5.15 -13.65
N PHE A 91 3.36 -4.17 -12.88
CA PHE A 91 4.04 -3.72 -11.66
C PHE A 91 3.82 -4.64 -10.45
N PHE A 92 2.81 -5.51 -10.49
CA PHE A 92 2.43 -6.38 -9.38
C PHE A 92 3.50 -7.44 -9.06
N ASP A 93 4.17 -7.96 -10.09
CA ASP A 93 5.30 -8.89 -9.90
C ASP A 93 6.44 -8.22 -9.12
N GLY A 94 6.71 -6.94 -9.41
CA GLY A 94 7.67 -6.13 -8.67
C GLY A 94 7.26 -5.93 -7.20
N VAL A 95 5.97 -5.71 -6.94
CA VAL A 95 5.43 -5.61 -5.56
C VAL A 95 5.67 -6.89 -4.78
N LEU A 96 5.40 -8.05 -5.38
CA LEU A 96 5.62 -9.34 -4.73
C LEU A 96 7.09 -9.56 -4.37
N VAL A 97 8.00 -9.22 -5.29
CA VAL A 97 9.45 -9.31 -5.03
C VAL A 97 9.87 -8.34 -3.93
N LEU A 98 9.38 -7.09 -3.93
CA LEU A 98 9.67 -6.11 -2.88
C LEU A 98 9.15 -6.57 -1.51
N ALA A 99 7.96 -7.18 -1.47
CA ALA A 99 7.39 -7.74 -0.24
C ALA A 99 8.24 -8.86 0.34
N LEU A 100 8.66 -9.79 -0.50
CA LEU A 100 9.54 -10.89 -0.08
C LEU A 100 10.91 -10.38 0.36
N LEU A 101 11.47 -9.38 -0.34
CA LEU A 101 12.78 -8.80 0.00
C LEU A 101 12.74 -8.04 1.33
N GLY A 102 11.71 -7.23 1.57
CA GLY A 102 11.52 -6.52 2.84
C GLY A 102 11.42 -7.48 4.02
N PHE A 103 10.59 -8.51 3.89
CA PHE A 103 10.44 -9.55 4.90
C PHE A 103 11.73 -10.37 5.11
N ALA A 104 12.40 -10.78 4.03
CA ALA A 104 13.68 -11.49 4.15
C ALA A 104 14.75 -10.64 4.86
N GLY A 105 14.75 -9.32 4.63
CA GLY A 105 15.64 -8.38 5.30
C GLY A 105 15.47 -8.37 6.83
N THR A 106 14.24 -8.40 7.34
CA THR A 106 14.00 -8.45 8.78
C THR A 106 14.40 -9.78 9.39
N VAL A 107 14.09 -10.90 8.73
CA VAL A 107 14.50 -12.24 9.17
C VAL A 107 16.02 -12.37 9.23
N ALA A 108 16.72 -11.87 8.20
CA ALA A 108 18.17 -11.87 8.16
C ALA A 108 18.78 -11.06 9.32
N MET A 109 18.20 -9.90 9.62
CA MET A 109 18.64 -9.08 10.76
C MET A 109 18.38 -9.76 12.11
N ALA A 110 17.20 -10.37 12.28
CA ALA A 110 16.88 -11.12 13.50
C ALA A 110 17.84 -12.29 13.72
N GLN A 111 18.17 -13.03 12.66
CA GLN A 111 19.17 -14.10 12.67
C GLN A 111 20.56 -13.58 13.04
N TYR A 112 20.98 -12.44 12.48
CA TYR A 112 22.26 -11.83 12.79
C TYR A 112 22.38 -11.46 14.28
N LEU A 113 21.36 -10.82 14.85
CA LEU A 113 21.31 -10.46 16.26
C LEU A 113 21.30 -11.70 17.18
N ALA A 114 20.54 -12.74 16.82
CA ALA A 114 20.46 -13.98 17.59
C ALA A 114 21.82 -14.69 17.67
N ARG A 115 22.54 -14.77 16.54
CA ARG A 115 23.87 -15.39 16.47
C ARG A 115 24.91 -14.65 17.32
N GLN A 116 24.88 -13.32 17.33
CA GLN A 116 25.78 -12.54 18.20
C GLN A 116 25.57 -12.81 19.69
N LYS A 117 24.31 -12.98 20.14
CA LYS A 117 24.02 -13.32 21.54
C LYS A 117 24.61 -14.68 21.92
N GLN A 118 24.53 -15.67 21.04
CA GLN A 118 25.02 -17.02 21.31
C GLN A 118 26.55 -17.06 21.46
N SER A 119 27.29 -16.28 20.65
CA SER A 119 28.75 -16.20 20.75
C SER A 119 29.27 -15.50 22.03
N ARG A 120 28.39 -14.84 22.80
CA ARG A 120 28.77 -14.07 23.98
C ARG A 120 28.56 -14.80 25.30
N GLN A 121 28.00 -16.01 25.30
CA GLN A 121 27.91 -16.82 26.51
C GLN A 121 29.29 -17.44 26.80
N PRO A 122 29.91 -17.14 27.97
CA PRO A 122 31.08 -17.88 28.42
C PRO A 122 30.74 -19.37 28.50
N ILE A 123 31.68 -20.23 28.14
CA ILE A 123 31.55 -21.67 28.34
C ILE A 123 31.40 -21.87 29.86
N GLU A 124 30.18 -22.11 30.32
CA GLU A 124 29.92 -22.46 31.70
C GLU A 124 30.56 -23.83 31.90
N GLU A 125 31.77 -23.82 32.49
CA GLU A 125 32.48 -25.06 32.80
C GLU A 125 31.57 -25.91 33.68
N PRO A 126 31.50 -27.24 33.46
CA PRO A 126 30.71 -28.11 34.32
C PRO A 126 31.15 -27.93 35.77
N HIS A 127 30.30 -27.33 36.59
CA HIS A 127 30.58 -27.20 38.02
C HIS A 127 30.59 -28.62 38.62
N PRO A 128 31.70 -29.00 39.31
CA PRO A 128 31.86 -30.34 39.90
C PRO A 128 30.95 -30.59 41.09
#